data_AF-X1UDV7-F1
#
_entry.id   AF-X1UDV7-F1
#
_cell.length_a   1.000
_cell.length_b   1.000
_cell.length_c   1.000
_cell.angle_alpha   90.00
_cell.angle_beta   90.00
_cell.angle_gamma   90.00
#
_symmetry.space_group_name_H-M   'P 1'
#
loop_
_entity.id
_entity.type
_entity.pdbx_description
1 polymer ?
#
loop_
_entity_poly.entity_id
_entity_poly.type
_entity_poly.pdbx_seq_one_letter_code
_entity_poly.pdbx_strand_id
1 'polypeptide(L)'
;ETQSLDEIPVNVVREQQATGVQDNVLIINQTITTAHALAGMELPQFGLAEVLGVDRSTRAYVTSYGDMERSGQFCFPEKVEKEAYSVWMPTAGRPLEADFIGEEDFEGLRVFAFEISEQDLDIGTQQGTGLPQVLDIVVGMKVEPVSGTTVDTESVNTINIVPAPGMKMPVYVSSLRFTDDTITDLVDTARSARSMLLWAKVYGFWLVIGVGIVLTLVGVLGAIRTRPREVA
;
A
#
# COMPACT_ATOMS: atom_id res chain seq x y z
N GLU A 1 -4.78 -18.61 26.28
CA GLU A 1 -5.69 -17.57 25.75
C GLU A 1 -4.97 -16.88 24.62
N THR A 2 -5.49 -17.01 23.40
CA THR A 2 -5.03 -16.19 22.26
C THR A 2 -5.37 -14.76 22.65
N GLN A 3 -4.38 -13.91 22.88
CA GLN A 3 -4.63 -12.48 23.03
C GLN A 3 -5.34 -12.05 21.75
N SER A 4 -6.65 -11.76 21.84
CA SER A 4 -7.38 -11.23 20.70
C SER A 4 -6.71 -9.91 20.36
N LEU A 5 -6.18 -9.78 19.14
CA LEU A 5 -5.79 -8.48 18.63
C LEU A 5 -7.06 -7.63 18.63
N ASP A 6 -7.05 -6.49 19.32
CA ASP A 6 -8.17 -5.55 19.27
C ASP A 6 -8.31 -5.05 17.82
N GLU A 7 -9.48 -5.31 17.23
CA GLU A 7 -9.79 -4.85 15.88
C GLU A 7 -10.21 -3.38 15.92
N ILE A 8 -9.55 -2.55 15.12
CA ILE A 8 -9.87 -1.13 14.98
C ILE A 8 -10.32 -0.90 13.54
N PRO A 9 -11.63 -0.71 13.28
CA PRO A 9 -12.09 -0.41 11.93
C PRO A 9 -11.67 1.01 11.56
N VAL A 10 -11.09 1.18 10.37
CA VAL A 10 -10.55 2.47 9.92
C VAL A 10 -11.07 2.86 8.55
N ASN A 11 -11.27 4.16 8.35
CA ASN A 11 -11.40 4.77 7.04
C ASN A 11 -10.08 5.46 6.71
N VAL A 12 -9.57 5.20 5.51
CA VAL A 12 -8.32 5.80 5.02
C VAL A 12 -8.66 6.68 3.84
N VAL A 13 -8.20 7.93 3.90
CA VAL A 13 -8.26 8.87 2.78
C VAL A 13 -6.84 9.13 2.33
N ARG A 14 -6.61 9.01 1.03
CA ARG A 14 -5.34 9.35 0.39
C ARG A 14 -5.57 10.42 -0.65
N GLU A 15 -4.84 11.51 -0.51
CA GLU A 15 -4.83 12.62 -1.44
C GLU A 15 -3.46 12.68 -2.11
N GLN A 16 -3.44 12.76 -3.43
CA GLN A 16 -2.22 12.89 -4.23
C GLN A 16 -2.36 14.10 -5.15
N GLN A 17 -1.36 14.98 -5.11
CA GLN A 17 -1.32 16.18 -5.93
C GLN A 17 0.00 16.24 -6.68
N ALA A 18 -0.08 16.29 -8.02
CA ALA A 18 1.08 16.64 -8.84
C ALA A 18 1.48 18.09 -8.58
N THR A 19 2.72 18.31 -8.16
CA THR A 19 3.24 19.65 -7.82
C THR A 19 4.18 20.21 -8.87
N GLY A 20 4.74 19.34 -9.73
CA GLY A 20 5.62 19.77 -10.81
C GLY A 20 6.17 18.61 -11.64
N VAL A 21 6.94 18.97 -12.67
CA VAL A 21 7.69 18.03 -13.50
C VAL A 21 9.12 18.53 -13.62
N GLN A 22 10.09 17.64 -13.38
CA GLN A 22 11.52 17.90 -13.54
C GLN A 22 12.17 16.70 -14.23
N ASP A 23 12.95 16.92 -15.30
CA ASP A 23 13.67 15.86 -16.03
C ASP A 23 12.79 14.64 -16.40
N ASN A 24 11.54 14.92 -16.82
CA ASN A 24 10.49 13.94 -17.12
C ASN A 24 9.95 13.15 -15.91
N VAL A 25 10.40 13.47 -14.70
CA VAL A 25 9.89 12.97 -13.42
C VAL A 25 8.76 13.85 -12.93
N LEU A 26 7.62 13.24 -12.62
CA LEU A 26 6.49 13.88 -11.96
C LEU A 26 6.74 13.88 -10.45
N ILE A 27 6.57 15.06 -9.84
CA ILE A 27 6.63 15.22 -8.39
C ILE A 27 5.21 15.21 -7.84
N ILE A 28 4.95 14.31 -6.89
CA ILE A 28 3.63 14.12 -6.29
C ILE A 28 3.75 14.34 -4.79
N ASN A 29 2.96 15.26 -4.25
CA ASN A 29 2.74 15.33 -2.81
C ASN A 29 1.59 14.38 -2.46
N GLN A 30 1.85 13.44 -1.57
CA GLN A 30 0.85 12.50 -1.05
C GLN A 30 0.57 12.81 0.42
N THR A 31 -0.70 12.84 0.79
CA THR A 31 -1.14 12.84 2.18
C THR A 31 -2.08 11.66 2.41
N ILE A 32 -1.84 10.89 3.46
CA ILE A 32 -2.69 9.80 3.93
C ILE A 32 -3.22 10.22 5.30
N THR A 33 -4.54 10.24 5.45
CA THR A 33 -5.22 10.43 6.72
C THR A 33 -6.01 9.18 7.04
N THR A 34 -6.00 8.79 8.31
CA THR A 34 -6.71 7.62 8.80
C THR A 34 -7.61 8.07 9.94
N ALA A 35 -8.86 7.61 9.96
CA ALA A 35 -9.81 7.87 11.03
C ALA A 35 -10.48 6.57 11.47
N HIS A 36 -10.88 6.49 12.74
CA HIS A 36 -11.69 5.38 13.24
C HIS A 36 -13.04 5.38 12.51
N ALA A 37 -13.40 4.30 11.82
CA ALA A 37 -14.55 4.27 10.91
C ALA A 37 -15.88 4.56 11.62
N LEU A 38 -16.05 4.07 12.85
CA LEU A 38 -17.27 4.29 13.64
C LEU A 38 -17.28 5.63 14.41
N ALA A 39 -16.17 5.99 15.05
CA ALA A 39 -16.11 7.18 15.90
C ALA A 39 -15.83 8.47 15.13
N GLY A 40 -15.33 8.37 13.89
CA GLY A 40 -14.92 9.52 13.07
C GLY A 40 -13.69 10.27 13.59
N MET A 41 -13.03 9.76 14.64
CA MET A 41 -11.84 10.37 15.23
C MET A 41 -10.61 10.07 14.37
N GLU A 42 -9.84 11.11 14.04
CA GLU A 42 -8.55 10.92 13.37
C GLU A 42 -7.59 10.08 14.22
N LEU A 43 -6.87 9.21 13.53
CA LEU A 43 -5.81 8.38 14.05
C LEU A 43 -4.50 8.87 13.41
N PRO A 44 -3.95 10.01 13.86
CA PRO A 44 -2.80 10.67 13.22
C PRO A 44 -1.57 9.79 13.20
N GLN A 45 -1.47 8.84 14.14
CA GLN A 45 -0.42 7.85 14.17
C GLN A 45 -0.44 6.92 12.95
N PHE A 46 -1.55 6.84 12.20
CA PHE A 46 -1.66 6.08 10.96
C PHE A 46 -1.77 6.99 9.72
N GLY A 47 -1.43 8.28 9.86
CA GLY A 47 -1.32 9.23 8.76
C GLY A 47 0.12 9.42 8.28
N LEU A 48 0.28 9.84 7.03
CA LEU A 48 1.59 10.06 6.40
C LEU A 48 1.54 11.24 5.44
N ALA A 49 2.65 11.96 5.31
CA ALA A 49 2.86 12.90 4.22
C ALA A 49 4.17 12.55 3.53
N GLU A 50 4.14 12.41 2.20
CA GLU A 50 5.29 12.01 1.40
C GLU A 50 5.43 12.85 0.13
N VAL A 51 6.66 12.93 -0.38
CA VAL A 51 6.94 13.43 -1.73
C VAL A 51 7.45 12.29 -2.58
N LEU A 52 6.77 12.02 -3.70
CA LEU A 52 7.08 10.93 -4.62
C LEU A 52 7.68 11.49 -5.91
N GLY A 53 8.66 10.78 -6.46
CA GLY A 53 9.23 11.04 -7.79
C GLY A 53 8.96 9.88 -8.73
N VAL A 54 8.17 10.10 -9.79
CA VAL A 54 7.69 9.04 -10.68
C VAL A 54 7.97 9.40 -12.15
N ASP A 55 8.56 8.48 -12.92
CA ASP A 55 8.71 8.67 -14.35
C ASP A 55 7.33 8.66 -15.03
N ARG A 56 7.05 9.67 -15.84
CA ARG A 56 5.72 9.87 -16.44
C ARG A 56 5.34 8.81 -17.48
N SER A 57 6.32 8.10 -18.03
CA SER A 57 6.12 7.10 -19.08
C SER A 57 6.08 5.68 -18.53
N THR A 58 7.10 5.30 -17.77
CA THR A 58 7.22 3.94 -17.22
C THR A 58 6.42 3.75 -15.95
N ARG A 59 6.06 4.86 -15.29
CA ARG A 59 5.40 4.90 -13.98
C ARG A 59 6.21 4.29 -12.84
N ALA A 60 7.52 4.17 -13.04
CA ALA A 60 8.46 3.72 -12.03
C ALA A 60 8.88 4.87 -11.11
N TYR A 61 9.21 4.53 -9.86
CA TYR A 61 9.92 5.46 -9.00
C TYR A 61 11.29 5.78 -9.58
N VAL A 62 11.71 7.04 -9.42
CA VAL A 62 13.03 7.51 -9.86
C VAL A 62 13.88 7.81 -8.62
N THR A 63 15.00 7.11 -8.50
CA THR A 63 16.01 7.32 -7.45
C THR A 63 16.42 8.78 -7.36
N SER A 64 16.66 9.28 -6.16
CA SER A 64 17.00 10.68 -5.87
C SER A 64 15.91 11.72 -6.17
N TYR A 65 14.69 11.29 -6.53
CA TYR A 65 13.50 12.14 -6.55
C TYR A 65 12.53 11.74 -5.44
N GLY A 66 11.87 12.75 -4.86
CA GLY A 66 11.00 12.56 -3.71
C GLY A 66 11.74 12.69 -2.38
N ASP A 67 11.14 12.16 -1.32
CA ASP A 67 11.61 12.30 0.06
C ASP A 67 12.40 11.10 0.61
N MET A 68 12.32 9.95 -0.06
CA MET A 68 13.08 8.75 0.26
C MET A 68 13.37 7.94 -1.00
N GLU A 69 14.38 7.10 -0.91
CA GLU A 69 14.73 6.19 -1.99
C GLU A 69 13.67 5.11 -2.17
N ARG A 70 13.08 5.08 -3.36
CA ARG A 70 12.12 4.07 -3.80
C ARG A 70 12.55 3.54 -5.16
N SER A 71 12.14 2.31 -5.45
CA SER A 71 12.40 1.64 -6.72
C SER A 71 11.21 0.77 -7.11
N GLY A 72 11.25 0.23 -8.34
CA GLY A 72 10.12 -0.48 -8.91
C GLY A 72 8.99 0.48 -9.30
N GLN A 73 7.83 -0.10 -9.55
CA GLN A 73 6.67 0.60 -10.05
C GLN A 73 5.97 1.37 -8.94
N PHE A 74 5.70 2.66 -9.22
CA PHE A 74 4.69 3.41 -8.48
C PHE A 74 3.31 2.93 -8.92
N CYS A 75 3.06 2.81 -10.23
CA CYS A 75 1.89 2.15 -10.81
C CYS A 75 2.22 1.24 -11.98
N PHE A 76 1.26 0.38 -12.35
CA PHE A 76 1.31 -0.33 -13.62
C PHE A 76 1.39 0.67 -14.78
N PRO A 77 2.28 0.46 -15.76
CA PRO A 77 2.42 1.34 -16.91
C PRO A 77 1.18 1.29 -17.82
N GLU A 78 1.14 2.17 -18.83
CA GLU A 78 0.17 1.99 -19.93
C GLU A 78 0.50 0.71 -20.71
N LYS A 79 -0.53 0.10 -21.31
CA LYS A 79 -0.41 -1.14 -22.09
C LYS A 79 0.23 -2.27 -21.27
N VAL A 80 -0.37 -2.55 -20.13
CA VAL A 80 0.04 -3.62 -19.23
C VAL A 80 0.12 -4.94 -19.99
N GLU A 81 1.23 -5.64 -19.83
CA GLU A 81 1.46 -6.96 -20.38
C GLU A 81 1.19 -8.04 -19.33
N LYS A 82 1.11 -9.30 -19.76
CA LYS A 82 0.83 -10.44 -18.87
C LYS A 82 2.14 -11.00 -18.31
N GLU A 83 2.87 -10.16 -17.59
CA GLU A 83 4.18 -10.44 -17.02
C GLU A 83 4.23 -10.01 -15.56
N ALA A 84 5.25 -10.42 -14.82
CA ALA A 84 5.43 -9.93 -13.46
C ALA A 84 5.90 -8.46 -13.46
N TYR A 85 5.40 -7.67 -12.51
CA TYR A 85 5.84 -6.29 -12.30
C TYR A 85 6.44 -6.13 -10.91
N SER A 86 7.62 -5.51 -10.84
CA SER A 86 8.23 -5.14 -9.56
C SER A 86 7.53 -3.90 -9.01
N VAL A 87 6.73 -4.03 -7.94
CA VAL A 87 5.91 -2.95 -7.36
C VAL A 87 6.42 -2.59 -5.96
N TRP A 88 6.60 -1.30 -5.69
CA TRP A 88 7.05 -0.83 -4.36
C TRP A 88 6.02 -1.16 -3.28
N MET A 89 6.42 -1.88 -2.24
CA MET A 89 5.57 -2.21 -1.09
C MET A 89 6.08 -1.49 0.17
N PRO A 90 5.40 -0.42 0.63
CA PRO A 90 5.76 0.36 1.80
C PRO A 90 5.89 -0.46 3.08
N THR A 91 5.01 -1.44 3.30
CA THR A 91 5.13 -2.39 4.43
C THR A 91 6.46 -3.15 4.43
N ALA A 92 6.95 -3.53 3.24
CA ALA A 92 8.20 -4.25 3.08
C ALA A 92 9.43 -3.32 2.97
N GLY A 93 9.21 -2.02 2.71
CA GLY A 93 10.28 -1.05 2.46
C GLY A 93 11.11 -1.34 1.22
N ARG A 94 10.59 -2.16 0.29
CA ARG A 94 11.27 -2.59 -0.95
C ARG A 94 10.22 -2.98 -2.00
N PRO A 95 10.60 -3.06 -3.29
CA PRO A 95 9.70 -3.62 -4.28
C PRO A 95 9.57 -5.14 -4.13
N LEU A 96 8.36 -5.64 -4.37
CA LEU A 96 8.02 -7.06 -4.46
C LEU A 96 7.45 -7.36 -5.84
N GLU A 97 7.51 -8.62 -6.28
CA GLU A 97 6.98 -9.01 -7.59
C GLU A 97 5.47 -9.24 -7.50
N ALA A 98 4.74 -8.58 -8.40
CA ALA A 98 3.32 -8.77 -8.63
C ALA A 98 3.14 -9.67 -9.85
N ASP A 99 2.76 -10.92 -9.61
CA ASP A 99 2.57 -11.94 -10.63
C ASP A 99 1.21 -11.83 -11.31
N PHE A 100 1.19 -11.94 -12.64
CA PHE A 100 -0.06 -12.04 -13.38
C PHE A 100 -0.74 -13.39 -13.12
N ILE A 101 -1.96 -13.37 -12.57
CA ILE A 101 -2.73 -14.59 -12.29
C ILE A 101 -3.84 -14.88 -13.29
N GLY A 102 -4.29 -13.89 -14.05
CA GLY A 102 -5.35 -14.11 -15.04
C GLY A 102 -6.05 -12.85 -15.51
N GLU A 103 -7.11 -13.07 -16.29
CA GLU A 103 -7.99 -12.00 -16.75
C GLU A 103 -9.41 -12.28 -16.30
N GLU A 104 -10.14 -11.22 -15.98
CA GLU A 104 -11.55 -11.30 -15.64
C GLU A 104 -12.32 -10.08 -16.12
N ASP A 105 -13.64 -10.22 -16.15
CA ASP A 105 -14.55 -9.08 -16.29
C ASP A 105 -14.94 -8.64 -14.88
N PHE A 106 -14.62 -7.39 -14.54
CA PHE A 106 -14.88 -6.80 -13.25
C PHE A 106 -15.67 -5.51 -13.46
N GLU A 107 -16.89 -5.44 -12.93
CA GLU A 107 -17.81 -4.31 -13.14
C GLU A 107 -18.00 -3.95 -14.63
N GLY A 108 -18.01 -4.94 -15.54
CA GLY A 108 -18.12 -4.75 -16.98
C GLY A 108 -16.87 -4.17 -17.65
N LEU A 109 -15.73 -4.24 -16.96
CA LEU A 109 -14.42 -3.79 -17.42
C LEU A 109 -13.48 -5.01 -17.46
N ARG A 110 -12.85 -5.25 -18.61
CA ARG A 110 -11.80 -6.26 -18.71
C ARG A 110 -10.57 -5.81 -17.91
N VAL A 111 -10.15 -6.61 -16.96
CA VAL A 111 -8.99 -6.37 -16.09
C VAL A 111 -8.04 -7.55 -16.11
N PHE A 112 -6.77 -7.26 -15.82
CA PHE A 112 -5.74 -8.23 -15.50
C PHE A 112 -5.59 -8.30 -13.99
N ALA A 113 -5.64 -9.51 -13.45
CA ALA A 113 -5.44 -9.74 -12.03
C ALA A 113 -3.94 -9.98 -11.77
N PHE A 114 -3.41 -9.29 -10.77
CA PHE A 114 -2.04 -9.44 -10.26
C PHE A 114 -2.04 -9.77 -8.76
N GLU A 115 -1.09 -10.59 -8.31
CA GLU A 115 -0.94 -10.95 -6.90
C GLU A 115 0.52 -10.81 -6.45
N ILE A 116 0.72 -10.24 -5.26
CA ILE A 116 1.96 -10.35 -4.49
C ILE A 116 1.66 -11.30 -3.35
N SER A 117 2.45 -12.35 -3.16
CA SER A 117 2.27 -13.33 -2.08
C SER A 117 3.62 -13.77 -1.55
N GLU A 118 4.03 -13.17 -0.43
CA GLU A 118 5.33 -13.40 0.18
C GLU A 118 5.17 -13.74 1.66
N GLN A 119 6.06 -14.60 2.15
CA GLN A 119 6.07 -15.03 3.56
C GLN A 119 7.47 -14.90 4.15
N ASP A 120 7.52 -14.68 5.45
CA ASP A 120 8.76 -14.60 6.22
C ASP A 120 9.76 -13.55 5.68
N LEU A 121 9.25 -12.46 5.09
CA LEU A 121 10.09 -11.37 4.60
C LEU A 121 10.74 -10.66 5.79
N ASP A 122 12.07 -10.73 5.89
CA ASP A 122 12.81 -9.97 6.91
C ASP A 122 12.59 -8.46 6.70
N ILE A 123 12.04 -7.81 7.73
CA ILE A 123 11.78 -6.37 7.79
C ILE A 123 12.55 -5.71 8.95
N GLY A 124 13.55 -6.40 9.50
CA GLY A 124 14.45 -5.92 10.53
C GLY A 124 14.10 -6.41 11.93
N THR A 125 14.24 -5.53 12.92
CA THR A 125 14.04 -5.88 14.33
C THR A 125 13.06 -4.94 15.00
N GLN A 126 12.25 -5.48 15.91
CA GLN A 126 11.29 -4.72 16.68
C GLN A 126 12.01 -3.75 17.61
N GLN A 127 11.69 -2.46 17.50
CA GLN A 127 12.20 -1.46 18.42
C GLN A 127 11.81 -1.81 19.87
N GLY A 128 12.73 -1.64 20.82
CA GLY A 128 12.49 -1.90 22.23
C GLY A 128 12.82 -3.32 22.69
N THR A 129 12.48 -4.36 21.92
CA THR A 129 12.81 -5.76 22.27
C THR A 129 14.03 -6.28 21.52
N GLY A 130 14.33 -5.75 20.33
CA GLY A 130 15.39 -6.25 19.44
C GLY A 130 15.08 -7.60 18.80
N LEU A 131 13.84 -8.10 18.93
CA LEU A 131 13.44 -9.35 18.32
C LEU A 131 13.33 -9.23 16.79
N PRO A 132 13.76 -10.24 16.01
CA PRO A 132 13.56 -10.25 14.57
C PRO A 132 12.08 -10.10 14.19
N GLN A 133 11.82 -9.34 13.13
CA GLN A 133 10.50 -9.13 12.56
C GLN A 133 10.44 -9.67 11.14
N VAL A 134 9.35 -10.38 10.85
CA VAL A 134 9.07 -10.85 9.50
C VAL A 134 7.67 -10.44 9.06
N LEU A 135 7.52 -10.15 7.78
CA LEU A 135 6.27 -9.78 7.13
C LEU A 135 5.75 -10.94 6.28
N ASP A 136 4.48 -11.27 6.48
CA ASP A 136 3.68 -11.99 5.49
C ASP A 136 2.76 -10.99 4.81
N ILE A 137 2.76 -11.00 3.48
CA ILE A 137 2.02 -10.04 2.68
C ILE A 137 1.34 -10.76 1.53
N VAL A 138 0.03 -10.51 1.41
CA VAL A 138 -0.76 -10.89 0.25
C VAL A 138 -1.46 -9.64 -0.26
N VAL A 139 -1.27 -9.30 -1.54
CA VAL A 139 -1.92 -8.16 -2.21
C VAL A 139 -2.50 -8.62 -3.53
N GLY A 140 -3.82 -8.58 -3.65
CA GLY A 140 -4.52 -8.79 -4.92
C GLY A 140 -4.81 -7.44 -5.58
N MET A 141 -4.59 -7.33 -6.88
CA MET A 141 -4.80 -6.12 -7.66
C MET A 141 -5.53 -6.45 -8.96
N LYS A 142 -6.52 -5.63 -9.34
CA LYS A 142 -7.21 -5.76 -10.63
C LYS A 142 -6.94 -4.53 -11.48
N VAL A 143 -6.30 -4.71 -12.63
CA VAL A 143 -5.70 -3.63 -13.42
C VAL A 143 -6.31 -3.56 -14.82
N GLU A 144 -6.82 -2.41 -15.23
CA GLU A 144 -7.26 -2.17 -16.61
C GLU A 144 -6.04 -2.14 -17.55
N PRO A 145 -6.00 -3.00 -18.57
CA PRO A 145 -4.77 -3.29 -19.30
C PRO A 145 -4.31 -2.17 -20.24
N VAL A 146 -5.18 -1.27 -20.69
CA VAL A 146 -4.81 -0.22 -21.65
C VAL A 146 -4.17 0.97 -20.94
N SER A 147 -4.84 1.47 -19.91
CA SER A 147 -4.45 2.63 -19.11
C SER A 147 -3.53 2.26 -17.97
N GLY A 148 -3.40 0.98 -17.60
CA GLY A 148 -2.69 0.55 -16.40
C GLY A 148 -3.42 0.91 -15.12
N THR A 149 -4.74 1.09 -15.17
CA THR A 149 -5.55 1.53 -14.03
C THR A 149 -6.04 0.33 -13.18
N THR A 150 -5.34 -0.11 -12.15
CA THR A 150 -5.79 -0.68 -10.87
C THR A 150 -7.11 -0.10 -10.37
N VAL A 151 -8.19 -0.83 -10.60
CA VAL A 151 -9.55 -0.48 -10.19
C VAL A 151 -9.95 -1.10 -8.86
N ASP A 152 -9.20 -2.10 -8.40
CA ASP A 152 -9.44 -2.78 -7.14
C ASP A 152 -8.13 -3.25 -6.51
N THR A 153 -8.07 -3.24 -5.19
CA THR A 153 -6.96 -3.78 -4.42
C THR A 153 -7.44 -4.27 -3.08
N GLU A 154 -7.04 -5.49 -2.75
CA GLU A 154 -7.21 -6.09 -1.44
C GLU A 154 -5.84 -6.46 -0.89
N SER A 155 -5.59 -6.22 0.38
CA SER A 155 -4.32 -6.56 1.02
C SER A 155 -4.50 -7.10 2.42
N VAL A 156 -3.69 -8.11 2.74
CA VAL A 156 -3.50 -8.63 4.09
C VAL A 156 -2.01 -8.60 4.39
N ASN A 157 -1.63 -7.83 5.41
CA ASN A 157 -0.26 -7.73 5.89
C ASN A 157 -0.20 -8.21 7.34
N THR A 158 0.66 -9.18 7.64
CA THR A 158 0.89 -9.65 9.00
C THR A 158 2.35 -9.44 9.37
N ILE A 159 2.59 -8.57 10.36
CA ILE A 159 3.90 -8.41 10.97
C ILE A 159 3.97 -9.38 12.14
N ASN A 160 5.01 -10.21 12.11
CA ASN A 160 5.29 -11.18 13.14
C ASN A 160 6.62 -10.86 13.82
N ILE A 161 6.71 -11.14 15.11
CA ILE A 161 8.00 -11.29 15.80
C ILE A 161 8.41 -12.76 15.82
N VAL A 162 9.73 -13.00 15.87
CA VAL A 162 10.31 -14.34 15.97
C VAL A 162 11.10 -14.44 17.29
N PRO A 163 10.46 -14.77 18.42
CA PRO A 163 11.13 -14.82 19.73
C PRO A 163 12.14 -15.96 19.85
N ALA A 164 11.92 -17.04 19.09
CA ALA A 164 12.80 -18.20 19.00
C ALA A 164 12.70 -18.82 17.60
N PRO A 165 13.72 -19.56 17.13
CA PRO A 165 13.67 -20.24 15.84
C PRO A 165 12.42 -21.12 15.70
N GLY A 166 11.67 -20.94 14.61
CA GLY A 166 10.43 -21.68 14.35
C GLY A 166 9.20 -21.20 15.13
N MET A 167 9.32 -20.16 15.96
CA MET A 167 8.20 -19.55 16.67
C MET A 167 7.86 -18.20 16.05
N LYS A 168 6.68 -18.10 15.44
CA LYS A 168 6.17 -16.90 14.80
C LYS A 168 4.95 -16.40 15.54
N MET A 169 4.99 -15.16 16.01
CA MET A 169 3.89 -14.55 16.77
C MET A 169 3.42 -13.28 16.06
N PRO A 170 2.16 -13.22 15.59
CA PRO A 170 1.63 -12.01 14.97
C PRO A 170 1.50 -10.91 16.02
N VAL A 171 2.06 -9.74 15.72
CA VAL A 171 1.94 -8.54 16.57
C VAL A 171 1.09 -7.46 15.93
N TYR A 172 0.86 -7.57 14.62
CA TYR A 172 0.05 -6.62 13.88
C TYR A 172 -0.50 -7.29 12.61
N VAL A 173 -1.79 -7.11 12.35
CA VAL A 173 -2.48 -7.57 11.15
C VAL A 173 -3.22 -6.39 10.54
N SER A 174 -2.95 -6.11 9.27
CA SER A 174 -3.68 -5.13 8.45
C SER A 174 -4.50 -5.87 7.42
N SER A 175 -5.80 -5.58 7.33
CA SER A 175 -6.64 -5.99 6.21
C SER A 175 -7.29 -4.75 5.63
N LEU A 176 -7.00 -4.45 4.36
CA LEU A 176 -7.46 -3.25 3.68
C LEU A 176 -8.02 -3.61 2.31
N ARG A 177 -9.10 -2.94 1.93
CA ARG A 177 -9.72 -3.03 0.61
C ARG A 177 -10.26 -1.67 0.19
N PHE A 178 -10.45 -1.46 -1.11
CA PHE A 178 -11.16 -0.28 -1.59
C PHE A 178 -12.63 -0.30 -1.20
N THR A 179 -13.22 0.88 -1.03
CA THR A 179 -14.66 1.04 -0.86
C THR A 179 -15.35 0.93 -2.21
N ASP A 180 -16.64 0.57 -2.22
CA ASP A 180 -17.45 0.49 -3.45
C ASP A 180 -17.45 1.82 -4.22
N ASP A 181 -17.49 2.96 -3.50
CA ASP A 181 -17.38 4.30 -4.10
C ASP A 181 -16.04 4.49 -4.82
N THR A 182 -14.93 4.07 -4.20
CA THR A 182 -13.58 4.15 -4.78
C THR A 182 -13.49 3.28 -6.03
N ILE A 183 -14.00 2.05 -5.96
CA ILE A 183 -14.02 1.11 -7.10
C ILE A 183 -14.81 1.72 -8.26
N THR A 184 -15.98 2.28 -7.97
CA THR A 184 -16.84 2.93 -8.99
C THR A 184 -16.10 4.08 -9.67
N ASP A 185 -15.50 5.00 -8.91
CA ASP A 185 -14.75 6.14 -9.44
C ASP A 185 -13.55 5.69 -10.28
N LEU A 186 -12.86 4.64 -9.86
CA LEU A 186 -11.71 4.07 -10.57
C LEU A 186 -12.12 3.36 -11.86
N VAL A 187 -13.23 2.61 -11.86
CA VAL A 187 -13.78 1.95 -13.05
C VAL A 187 -14.23 3.01 -14.07
N ASP A 188 -14.92 4.05 -13.63
CA ASP A 188 -15.34 5.17 -14.50
C ASP A 188 -14.12 5.94 -15.05
N THR A 189 -13.11 6.14 -14.21
CA THR A 189 -11.81 6.68 -14.64
C THR A 189 -11.19 5.79 -15.71
N ALA A 190 -11.07 4.48 -15.49
CA ALA A 190 -10.44 3.57 -16.43
C ALA A 190 -11.19 3.51 -17.77
N ARG A 191 -12.54 3.58 -17.73
CA ARG A 191 -13.38 3.70 -18.93
C ARG A 191 -13.15 5.01 -19.69
N SER A 192 -13.05 6.13 -18.97
CA SER A 192 -12.84 7.46 -19.57
C SER A 192 -11.39 7.71 -20.00
N ALA A 193 -10.40 7.09 -19.36
CA ALA A 193 -8.98 7.17 -19.70
C ALA A 193 -8.69 6.54 -21.08
N ARG A 194 -9.54 5.62 -21.56
CA ARG A 194 -9.54 5.18 -22.97
C ARG A 194 -9.83 6.31 -23.95
N SER A 195 -10.41 7.42 -23.50
CA SER A 195 -10.64 8.65 -24.27
C SER A 195 -9.77 9.81 -23.76
N MET A 196 -8.54 9.89 -24.25
CA MET A 196 -7.67 11.09 -24.31
C MET A 196 -7.33 11.84 -23.00
N LEU A 197 -6.03 11.83 -22.66
CA LEU A 197 -5.28 12.97 -22.09
C LEU A 197 -5.83 13.64 -20.80
N LEU A 198 -6.33 12.87 -19.83
CA LEU A 198 -6.68 13.38 -18.49
C LEU A 198 -5.67 13.00 -17.39
N TRP A 199 -4.42 12.77 -17.76
CA TRP A 199 -3.30 12.54 -16.83
C TRP A 199 -3.10 13.67 -15.80
N ALA A 200 -3.62 14.88 -16.04
CA ALA A 200 -3.47 16.02 -15.13
C ALA A 200 -4.49 16.06 -13.98
N LYS A 201 -5.54 15.22 -13.99
CA LYS A 201 -6.65 15.31 -13.03
C LYS A 201 -6.89 14.06 -12.20
N VAL A 202 -6.26 12.92 -12.54
CA VAL A 202 -6.58 11.65 -11.90
C VAL A 202 -5.30 10.94 -11.47
N TYR A 203 -4.83 11.28 -10.27
CA TYR A 203 -3.87 10.47 -9.52
C TYR A 203 -4.56 9.89 -8.28
N GLY A 204 -5.77 9.37 -8.43
CA GLY A 204 -6.46 8.64 -7.37
C GLY A 204 -6.22 7.16 -7.56
N PHE A 205 -5.00 6.66 -7.36
CA PHE A 205 -4.64 5.39 -8.00
C PHE A 205 -3.99 4.30 -7.12
N TRP A 206 -3.50 4.62 -5.92
CA TRP A 206 -3.07 3.57 -4.98
C TRP A 206 -3.48 3.90 -3.57
N LEU A 207 -4.72 3.62 -3.18
CA LEU A 207 -5.21 3.90 -1.83
C LEU A 207 -4.62 2.97 -0.75
N VAL A 208 -4.11 1.77 -1.11
CA VAL A 208 -3.66 0.75 -0.13
C VAL A 208 -2.17 0.83 0.26
N ILE A 209 -1.30 1.22 -0.67
CA ILE A 209 0.16 0.95 -0.58
C ILE A 209 0.87 1.74 0.54
N GLY A 210 0.75 3.07 0.64
CA GLY A 210 1.38 3.91 1.68
C GLY A 210 0.92 3.74 3.15
N VAL A 211 -0.16 3.00 3.42
CA VAL A 211 -0.62 2.77 4.81
C VAL A 211 0.36 1.87 5.58
N GLY A 212 1.09 1.02 4.85
CA GLY A 212 2.04 0.06 5.40
C GLY A 212 3.17 0.64 6.23
N ILE A 213 3.72 1.79 5.84
CA ILE A 213 4.84 2.48 6.53
C ILE A 213 4.39 3.05 7.88
N VAL A 214 3.16 3.58 7.96
CA VAL A 214 2.71 4.23 9.20
C VAL A 214 2.30 3.20 10.24
N LEU A 215 1.66 2.13 9.79
CA LEU A 215 1.21 1.05 10.65
C LEU A 215 2.38 0.20 11.19
N THR A 216 3.48 0.06 10.44
CA THR A 216 4.74 -0.53 10.96
C THR A 216 5.33 0.32 12.09
N LEU A 217 5.45 1.64 11.90
CA LEU A 217 6.02 2.54 12.90
C LEU A 217 5.22 2.55 14.21
N VAL A 218 3.88 2.52 14.13
CA VAL A 218 3.02 2.48 15.33
C VAL A 218 2.89 1.09 15.93
N GLY A 219 2.78 0.02 15.14
CA GLY A 219 2.74 -1.34 15.67
C GLY A 219 3.96 -1.66 16.55
N VAL A 220 5.11 -1.13 16.16
CA VAL A 220 6.36 -1.20 16.93
C VAL A 220 6.32 -0.34 18.21
N LEU A 221 5.74 0.87 18.17
CA LEU A 221 5.64 1.78 19.33
C LEU A 221 4.50 1.42 20.31
N GLY A 222 3.40 0.85 19.83
CA GLY A 222 2.22 0.45 20.61
C GLY A 222 2.50 -0.75 21.50
N ALA A 223 3.26 -1.74 21.00
CA ALA A 223 3.73 -2.89 21.77
C ALA A 223 4.63 -2.51 22.97
N ILE A 224 5.22 -1.31 22.95
CA ILE A 224 6.06 -0.78 24.04
C ILE A 224 5.19 -0.11 25.13
N ARG A 225 4.03 0.46 24.78
CA ARG A 225 3.18 1.24 25.70
C ARG A 225 2.15 0.43 26.49
N THR A 226 1.89 -0.83 26.13
CA THR A 226 0.90 -1.68 26.82
C THR A 226 1.46 -2.48 27.99
N ARG A 227 2.71 -2.25 28.44
CA ARG A 227 3.13 -2.74 29.76
C ARG A 227 2.28 -2.05 30.83
N PRO A 228 1.47 -2.79 31.62
CA PRO A 228 0.81 -2.20 32.77
C PRO A 228 1.89 -1.62 33.68
N ARG A 229 1.71 -0.37 34.13
CA ARG A 229 2.43 0.13 35.30
C ARG A 229 2.08 -0.82 36.45
N GLU A 230 3.06 -1.60 36.92
CA GLU A 230 2.97 -2.21 38.23
C GLU A 230 2.71 -1.09 39.23
N VAL A 231 1.53 -1.11 39.83
CA VAL A 231 1.17 -0.26 40.96
C VAL A 231 1.99 -0.78 42.13
N ALA A 232 2.89 0.06 42.64
CA ALA A 232 3.62 -0.17 43.88
C ALA A 232 2.69 -0.11 45.09
#